data_AF-A0A7T1HEV3-F1
#
_entry.id   AF-A0A7T1HEV3-F1
#
_cell.length_a   1.000
_cell.length_b   1.000
_cell.length_c   1.000
_cell.angle_alpha   90.00
_cell.angle_beta   90.00
_cell.angle_gamma   90.00
#
_symmetry.space_group_name_H-M   'P 1'
#
loop_
_entity.id
_entity.type
_entity.pdbx_description
1 polymer ?
#
loop_
_entity_poly.entity_id
_entity_poly.type
_entity_poly.pdbx_seq_one_letter_code
_entity_poly.pdbx_strand_id
1 'polypeptide(L)'
;MMVISLMSLILFLICSIMMLISYTISKKSFMDREKASPFECGFDPKSSSRLPFSLHFFLIAVIFLIFDVEITLLIPMILTIKLSNFISYSLVMSFFILILLIGLYHEWNQGALNWTH
;
A
#
# COMPACT_ATOMS: atom_id res chain seq x y z
N MET A 1 8.10 22.25 9.60
CA MET A 1 8.93 21.45 8.66
C MET A 1 10.25 21.00 9.29
N MET A 2 11.09 21.89 9.82
CA MET A 2 12.39 21.52 10.41
C MET A 2 12.30 20.52 11.59
N VAL A 3 11.27 20.64 12.43
CA VAL A 3 11.03 19.68 13.53
C VAL A 3 10.65 18.29 12.99
N ILE A 4 9.86 18.22 11.93
CA ILE A 4 9.43 16.95 11.31
C ILE A 4 10.64 16.25 10.69
N SER A 5 11.50 16.98 9.98
CA SER A 5 12.73 16.43 9.39
C SER A 5 13.73 15.96 10.46
N LEU A 6 13.85 16.68 11.58
CA LEU A 6 14.65 16.26 12.73
C LEU A 6 14.13 14.95 13.33
N MET A 7 12.81 14.83 13.55
CA MET A 7 12.21 13.62 14.09
C MET A 7 12.40 12.41 13.15
N SER A 8 12.24 12.58 11.84
CA SER A 8 12.49 11.49 10.88
C SER A 8 13.96 11.04 10.89
N LEU A 9 14.90 11.99 11.07
CA LEU A 9 16.33 11.68 11.07
C LEU A 9 16.73 10.94 12.36
N ILE A 10 16.16 11.33 13.50
CA ILE A 10 16.33 10.61 14.77
C ILE A 10 15.81 9.17 14.65
N LEU A 11 14.62 8.96 14.09
CA LEU A 11 14.05 7.62 13.89
C LEU A 11 14.93 6.75 12.99
N PHE A 12 15.40 7.30 11.87
CA PHE A 12 16.32 6.59 10.97
C PHE A 12 17.62 6.18 11.69
N LEU A 13 18.21 7.09 12.47
CA LEU A 13 19.40 6.81 13.26
C LEU A 13 19.15 5.67 14.25
N ILE A 14 18.04 5.71 15.00
CA ILE A 14 17.69 4.65 15.96
C ILE A 14 17.59 3.29 15.24
N CYS A 15 16.86 3.21 14.12
CA CYS A 15 16.75 1.96 13.34
C CYS A 15 18.10 1.45 12.85
N SER A 16 18.97 2.34 12.35
CA SER A 16 20.30 1.98 11.87
C SER A 16 21.22 1.47 12.98
N ILE A 17 21.19 2.11 14.17
CA ILE A 17 21.95 1.71 15.35
C ILE A 17 21.47 0.34 15.82
N MET A 18 20.17 0.11 15.89
CA MET A 18 19.60 -1.20 16.25
C MET A 18 20.04 -2.30 15.28
N MET A 19 20.03 -2.01 13.97
CA MET A 19 20.51 -2.95 12.96
C MET A 19 22.01 -3.24 13.12
N LEU A 20 22.85 -2.23 13.38
CA LEU A 20 24.28 -2.39 13.63
C LEU A 20 24.55 -3.23 14.89
N ILE A 21 23.86 -2.95 15.99
CA ILE A 21 23.99 -3.69 17.25
C ILE A 21 23.59 -5.15 17.04
N SER A 22 22.46 -5.41 16.36
CA SER A 22 22.04 -6.80 16.09
C SER A 22 23.05 -7.55 15.22
N TYR A 23 23.65 -6.87 14.23
CA TYR A 23 24.68 -7.45 13.38
C TYR A 23 25.97 -7.77 14.14
N THR A 24 26.43 -6.87 15.03
CA THR A 24 27.67 -7.06 15.80
C THR A 24 27.53 -8.10 16.91
N ILE A 25 26.36 -8.17 17.58
CA ILE A 25 26.10 -9.15 18.63
C ILE A 25 25.81 -10.54 18.06
N SER A 26 25.30 -10.62 16.82
CA SER A 26 24.89 -11.91 16.24
C SER A 26 26.06 -12.91 16.17
N LYS A 27 25.86 -14.09 16.79
CA LYS A 27 26.76 -15.23 16.61
C LYS A 27 26.53 -15.81 15.22
N LYS A 28 27.35 -15.39 14.25
CA LYS A 28 27.33 -15.95 12.91
C LYS A 28 27.86 -17.38 12.95
N SER A 29 27.06 -18.33 12.48
CA SER A 29 27.58 -19.64 12.09
C SER A 29 28.43 -19.48 10.83
N PHE A 30 29.26 -20.48 10.51
CA PHE A 30 29.86 -20.58 9.19
C PHE A 30 28.76 -20.55 8.11
N MET A 31 29.11 -20.09 6.91
CA MET A 31 28.18 -20.06 5.78
C MET A 31 27.89 -21.48 5.32
N ASP A 32 26.93 -22.12 5.99
CA ASP A 32 26.44 -23.44 5.61
C ASP A 32 25.36 -23.29 4.54
N ARG A 33 25.51 -24.03 3.44
CA ARG A 33 24.56 -24.03 2.31
C ARG A 33 23.13 -24.31 2.77
N GLU A 34 22.96 -25.27 3.67
CA GLU A 34 21.65 -25.69 4.21
C GLU A 34 20.99 -24.63 5.10
N LYS A 35 21.77 -23.69 5.67
CA LYS A 35 21.22 -22.54 6.41
C LYS A 35 20.84 -21.40 5.47
N ALA A 36 21.48 -21.33 4.31
CA ALA A 36 21.22 -20.33 3.29
C ALA A 36 20.14 -20.76 2.28
N SER A 37 19.71 -22.03 2.31
CA SER A 37 18.63 -22.53 1.44
C SER A 37 17.25 -22.06 1.92
N PRO A 38 16.28 -21.89 1.00
CA PRO A 38 14.92 -21.53 1.36
C PRO A 38 14.27 -22.59 2.27
N PHE A 39 13.52 -22.14 3.27
CA PHE A 39 12.80 -23.05 4.16
C PHE A 39 11.46 -23.47 3.54
N GLU A 40 11.32 -24.76 3.17
CA GLU A 40 10.05 -25.39 2.75
C GLU A 40 9.73 -26.57 3.66
N CYS A 41 9.52 -26.29 4.97
CA CYS A 41 9.24 -27.31 6.00
C CYS A 41 10.28 -28.43 6.11
N GLY A 42 11.54 -28.13 5.79
CA GLY A 42 12.66 -29.10 5.80
C GLY A 42 12.82 -29.89 4.51
N PHE A 43 12.03 -29.60 3.48
CA PHE A 43 12.19 -30.14 2.13
C PHE A 43 12.88 -29.15 1.20
N ASP A 44 13.50 -29.68 0.14
CA ASP A 44 14.00 -28.85 -0.96
C ASP A 44 12.82 -28.24 -1.73
N PRO A 45 12.91 -26.97 -2.12
CA PRO A 45 11.80 -26.30 -2.76
C PRO A 45 11.47 -26.93 -4.12
N LYS A 46 10.20 -27.32 -4.30
CA LYS A 46 9.77 -28.02 -5.52
C LYS A 46 9.79 -27.11 -6.76
N SER A 47 9.69 -25.80 -6.56
CA SER A 47 9.72 -24.79 -7.61
C SER A 47 10.30 -23.48 -7.08
N SER A 48 10.65 -22.55 -7.97
CA SER A 48 11.08 -21.21 -7.56
C SER A 48 9.96 -20.47 -6.83
N SER A 49 10.30 -19.66 -5.83
CA SER A 49 9.33 -18.79 -5.14
C SER A 49 8.66 -17.74 -6.03
N ARG A 50 9.17 -17.51 -7.26
CA ARG A 50 8.64 -16.57 -8.25
C ARG A 50 7.65 -17.24 -9.19
N LEU A 51 6.60 -17.83 -8.64
CA LEU A 51 5.50 -18.39 -9.42
C LEU A 51 4.61 -17.28 -9.98
N PRO A 52 3.94 -17.50 -11.13
CA PRO A 52 2.88 -16.61 -11.56
C PRO A 52 1.81 -16.56 -10.48
N PHE A 53 1.53 -15.35 -10.03
CA PHE A 53 0.61 -15.07 -8.96
C PHE A 53 -0.81 -14.84 -9.50
N SER A 54 -1.84 -14.96 -8.67
CA SER A 54 -3.21 -14.84 -9.14
C SER A 54 -3.53 -13.39 -9.59
N LEU A 55 -4.20 -13.28 -10.73
CA LEU A 55 -4.58 -11.97 -11.32
C LEU A 55 -5.53 -11.17 -10.41
N HIS A 56 -6.18 -11.82 -9.44
CA HIS A 56 -7.11 -11.16 -8.52
C HIS A 56 -6.43 -10.12 -7.65
N PHE A 57 -5.27 -10.38 -7.04
CA PHE A 57 -4.65 -9.33 -6.23
C PHE A 57 -3.96 -8.25 -7.09
N PHE A 58 -3.62 -8.55 -8.34
CA PHE A 58 -3.22 -7.51 -9.28
C PHE A 58 -4.39 -6.55 -9.54
N LEU A 59 -5.59 -7.06 -9.78
CA LEU A 59 -6.78 -6.26 -9.99
C LEU A 59 -7.10 -5.38 -8.77
N ILE A 60 -7.03 -5.96 -7.56
CA ILE A 60 -7.22 -5.21 -6.31
C ILE A 60 -6.18 -4.07 -6.18
N ALA A 61 -4.92 -4.31 -6.54
CA ALA A 61 -3.88 -3.28 -6.48
C ALA A 61 -4.14 -2.12 -7.46
N VAL A 62 -4.63 -2.41 -8.67
CA VAL A 62 -5.00 -1.38 -9.65
C VAL A 62 -6.19 -0.56 -9.17
N ILE A 63 -7.23 -1.23 -8.63
CA ILE A 63 -8.40 -0.57 -8.06
C ILE A 63 -8.00 0.35 -6.90
N PHE A 64 -7.14 -0.13 -5.99
CA PHE A 64 -6.61 0.67 -4.89
C PHE A 64 -5.88 1.93 -5.37
N LEU A 65 -5.08 1.83 -6.44
CA LEU A 65 -4.36 2.97 -7.00
C LEU A 65 -5.33 4.04 -7.53
N ILE A 66 -6.40 3.62 -8.21
CA ILE A 66 -7.43 4.53 -8.72
C ILE A 66 -8.15 5.22 -7.55
N PHE A 67 -8.58 4.46 -6.53
CA PHE A 67 -9.22 5.02 -5.34
C PHE A 67 -8.31 6.01 -4.58
N ASP A 68 -7.01 5.77 -4.51
CA ASP A 68 -6.06 6.71 -3.88
C ASP A 68 -6.07 8.06 -4.61
N VAL A 69 -6.02 8.04 -5.95
CA VAL A 69 -6.13 9.26 -6.77
C VAL A 69 -7.46 9.98 -6.53
N GLU A 70 -8.58 9.25 -6.44
CA GLU A 70 -9.89 9.84 -6.15
C GLU A 70 -9.93 10.55 -4.79
N ILE A 71 -9.32 9.95 -3.76
CA ILE A 71 -9.22 10.57 -2.42
C ILE A 71 -8.34 11.82 -2.48
N THR A 72 -7.23 11.81 -3.22
CA THR A 72 -6.40 13.02 -3.38
C THR A 72 -7.16 14.18 -4.01
N LEU A 73 -8.16 13.90 -4.85
CA LEU A 73 -9.05 14.92 -5.44
C LEU A 73 -10.14 15.38 -4.46
N LEU A 74 -10.63 14.50 -3.57
CA LEU A 74 -11.65 14.85 -2.56
C LEU A 74 -11.13 15.77 -1.45
N ILE A 75 -9.92 15.54 -0.95
CA ILE A 75 -9.34 16.30 0.17
C ILE A 75 -9.32 17.83 -0.08
N PRO A 76 -8.80 18.34 -1.22
CA PRO A 76 -8.78 19.78 -1.46
C PRO A 76 -10.18 20.38 -1.59
N MET A 77 -11.17 19.62 -2.08
CA MET A 77 -12.55 20.12 -2.17
C MET A 77 -13.10 20.54 -0.80
N ILE A 78 -12.80 19.80 0.27
CA ILE A 78 -13.21 20.13 1.64
C ILE A 78 -12.69 21.52 2.06
N LEU A 79 -11.45 21.86 1.66
CA LEU A 79 -10.86 23.16 1.98
C LEU A 79 -11.50 24.31 1.20
N THR A 80 -11.99 24.05 -0.02
CA THR A 80 -12.60 25.07 -0.90
C THR A 80 -14.02 25.48 -0.53
N ILE A 81 -14.67 24.80 0.43
CA ILE A 81 -16.02 25.14 0.91
C ILE A 81 -16.12 26.60 1.35
N LYS A 82 -15.07 27.10 2.02
CA LYS A 82 -15.06 28.47 2.57
C LYS A 82 -14.88 29.56 1.52
N LEU A 83 -14.41 29.20 0.32
CA LEU A 83 -14.02 30.15 -0.73
C LEU A 83 -15.05 30.24 -1.87
N SER A 84 -15.93 29.25 -1.99
CA SER A 84 -16.84 29.09 -3.12
C SER A 84 -18.30 29.27 -2.71
N ASN A 85 -19.15 29.62 -3.69
CA ASN A 85 -20.59 29.70 -3.46
C ASN A 85 -21.15 28.31 -3.08
N PHE A 86 -21.94 28.26 -2.01
CA PHE A 86 -22.47 27.02 -1.46
C PHE A 86 -23.27 26.19 -2.48
N ILE A 87 -24.08 26.84 -3.32
CA ILE A 87 -24.92 26.18 -4.33
C ILE A 87 -24.07 25.54 -5.44
N SER A 88 -23.08 26.25 -5.97
CA SER A 88 -22.18 25.67 -6.99
C SER A 88 -21.32 24.55 -6.42
N TYR A 89 -20.87 24.72 -5.17
CA TYR A 89 -20.08 23.71 -4.47
C TYR A 89 -20.86 22.41 -4.29
N SER A 90 -22.10 22.49 -3.80
CA SER A 90 -22.93 21.30 -3.56
C SER A 90 -23.27 20.57 -4.86
N LEU A 91 -23.50 21.29 -5.96
CA LEU A 91 -23.73 20.70 -7.28
C LEU A 91 -22.49 19.95 -7.80
N VAL A 92 -21.30 20.56 -7.74
CA VAL A 92 -20.06 19.91 -8.20
C VAL A 92 -19.73 18.70 -7.34
N MET A 93 -19.84 18.81 -6.01
CA MET A 93 -19.57 17.70 -5.10
C MET A 93 -20.52 16.53 -5.28
N SER A 94 -21.82 16.80 -5.41
CA SER A 94 -22.80 15.74 -5.64
C SER A 94 -22.59 15.03 -6.98
N PHE A 95 -22.28 15.79 -8.04
CA PHE A 95 -21.94 15.21 -9.33
C PHE A 95 -20.67 14.34 -9.27
N PHE A 96 -19.62 14.84 -8.60
CA PHE A 96 -18.37 14.12 -8.44
C PHE A 96 -18.56 12.80 -7.67
N ILE A 97 -19.24 12.84 -6.52
CA ILE A 97 -19.53 11.64 -5.72
C ILE A 97 -20.37 10.64 -6.51
N LEU A 98 -21.34 11.11 -7.31
CA LEU A 98 -22.18 10.24 -8.13
C LEU A 98 -21.36 9.48 -9.18
N ILE A 99 -20.38 10.12 -9.81
CA ILE A 99 -19.45 9.45 -10.74
C ILE A 99 -18.66 8.35 -10.03
N LEU A 100 -18.10 8.65 -8.84
CA LEU A 100 -17.34 7.68 -8.05
C LEU A 100 -18.19 6.45 -7.69
N LEU A 101 -19.44 6.68 -7.24
CA LEU A 101 -20.37 5.60 -6.90
C LEU A 101 -20.72 4.71 -8.10
N ILE A 102 -20.90 5.30 -9.28
CA ILE A 102 -21.17 4.54 -10.51
C ILE A 102 -19.96 3.70 -10.89
N GLY A 103 -18.74 4.26 -10.81
CA GLY A 103 -17.49 3.53 -11.06
C GLY A 103 -17.36 2.30 -10.17
N LEU A 104 -17.53 2.50 -8.86
CA LEU A 104 -17.47 1.42 -7.87
C LEU A 104 -18.55 0.34 -8.11
N TYR A 105 -19.77 0.75 -8.45
CA TYR A 105 -20.84 -0.20 -8.76
C TYR A 105 -20.53 -1.03 -10.01
N HIS A 106 -19.94 -0.41 -11.03
CA HIS A 106 -19.51 -1.10 -12.23
C HIS A 106 -18.40 -2.13 -11.94
N GLU A 107 -17.40 -1.76 -11.14
CA GLU A 107 -16.33 -2.68 -10.71
C GLU A 107 -16.87 -3.87 -9.90
N TRP A 108 -17.82 -3.62 -9.00
CA TRP A 108 -18.48 -4.67 -8.26
C TRP A 108 -19.26 -5.61 -9.18
N ASN A 109 -20.02 -5.09 -10.14
CA ASN A 109 -20.76 -5.92 -11.08
C ASN A 109 -19.84 -6.78 -11.97
N GLN A 110 -18.61 -6.35 -12.22
CA GLN A 110 -17.59 -7.18 -12.90
C GLN A 110 -16.98 -8.28 -12.03
N GLY A 111 -17.35 -8.34 -10.74
CA GLY A 111 -16.83 -9.32 -9.80
C GLY A 111 -15.37 -9.08 -9.40
N ALA A 112 -14.81 -7.90 -9.73
CA ALA A 112 -13.43 -7.55 -9.43
C ALA A 112 -13.12 -7.56 -7.91
N LEU A 113 -14.15 -7.32 -7.10
CA LEU A 113 -14.10 -7.30 -5.64
C LEU A 113 -14.46 -8.65 -5.00
N ASN A 114 -14.94 -9.62 -5.79
CA ASN A 114 -15.33 -10.91 -5.25
C ASN A 114 -14.10 -11.77 -5.01
N TRP A 115 -14.04 -12.38 -3.82
CA TRP A 115 -13.00 -13.35 -3.52
C TRP A 115 -13.35 -14.69 -4.17
N THR A 116 -12.43 -15.25 -4.95
CA THR A 116 -12.54 -16.64 -5.42
C THR A 116 -12.15 -17.58 -4.29
N HIS A 117 -12.98 -18.60 -4.04
CA HIS A 117 -12.60 -19.73 -3.19
C HIS A 117 -11.50 -20.57 -3.84
#